data_AF-A0A939CAP2-F1
#
_entry.id   AF-A0A939CAP2-F1
#
_cell.length_a   1.000
_cell.length_b   1.000
_cell.length_c   1.000
_cell.angle_alpha   90.00
_cell.angle_beta   90.00
_cell.angle_gamma   90.00
#
_symmetry.space_group_name_H-M   'P 1'
#
loop_
_entity.id
_entity.type
_entity.pdbx_description
1 polymer ?
#
loop_
_entity_poly.entity_id
_entity_poly.type
_entity_poly.pdbx_seq_one_letter_code
_entity_poly.pdbx_strand_id
1 'polypeptide(L)'
;MDKKHMTGILVLAVCAVMATGAYAFGGFGMGQGNDAMRQALEANDIGAFREAVSNSITEEMFGHMAQRFETRQAIQDALEANNYEAWAEAIESRPKITDFVTEDNFERYAAMLEARNNGDLETAREIAEELGLPFGMGRFMNHPRGIKNGFGKNQAWQGIGEDS
;
A
#
# COMPACT_ATOMS: atom_id res chain seq x y z
N MET A 1 19.12 34.76 -17.75
CA MET A 1 18.69 34.27 -16.42
C MET A 1 18.58 32.76 -16.53
N ASP A 2 19.69 32.10 -16.23
CA ASP A 2 19.88 30.66 -16.32
C ASP A 2 19.22 29.96 -15.14
N LYS A 3 18.29 29.03 -15.43
CA LYS A 3 17.64 28.16 -14.44
C LYS A 3 18.42 26.86 -14.30
N LYS A 4 19.68 26.97 -13.89
CA LYS A 4 20.46 25.85 -13.38
C LYS A 4 20.68 26.12 -11.90
N HIS A 5 20.60 25.08 -11.07
CA HIS A 5 20.74 25.07 -9.61
C HIS A 5 19.43 25.26 -8.83
N MET A 6 18.72 24.15 -8.60
CA MET A 6 18.25 23.75 -7.26
C MET A 6 17.56 22.38 -7.37
N THR A 7 18.33 21.36 -7.73
CA THR A 7 18.06 19.99 -7.29
C THR A 7 18.36 20.01 -5.79
N GLY A 8 17.34 20.32 -4.99
CA GLY A 8 17.41 20.31 -3.54
C GLY A 8 17.85 18.94 -3.08
N ILE A 9 18.99 18.90 -2.38
CA ILE A 9 19.48 17.72 -1.69
C ILE A 9 18.42 17.38 -0.63
N LEU A 10 17.71 16.28 -0.88
CA LEU A 10 16.79 15.65 0.02
C LEU A 10 17.61 15.22 1.24
N VAL A 11 17.53 16.00 2.32
CA VAL A 11 18.16 15.66 3.60
C VAL A 11 17.35 14.50 4.17
N LEU A 12 17.74 13.29 3.81
CA LEU A 12 17.33 12.07 4.49
C LEU A 12 17.82 12.15 5.93
N ALA A 13 16.90 12.43 6.85
CA ALA A 13 17.10 12.19 8.27
C ALA A 13 17.29 10.67 8.44
N VAL A 14 18.54 10.23 8.44
CA VAL A 14 18.93 8.87 8.81
C VAL A 14 18.61 8.71 10.30
N CYS A 15 17.43 8.18 10.62
CA CYS A 15 17.16 7.64 11.93
C CYS A 15 17.97 6.35 12.07
N ALA A 16 19.18 6.48 12.60
CA ALA A 16 20.00 5.37 13.04
C ALA A 16 19.33 4.70 14.25
N VAL A 17 18.41 3.77 14.01
CA VAL A 17 17.94 2.84 15.04
C VAL A 17 18.96 1.70 15.10
N MET A 18 19.98 1.88 15.93
CA MET A 18 20.78 0.75 16.40
C MET A 18 19.95 -0.07 17.38
N ALA A 19 19.50 -1.25 16.97
CA ALA A 19 18.98 -2.26 17.88
C ALA A 19 19.68 -3.60 17.61
N THR A 20 20.85 -3.75 18.21
CA THR A 20 21.39 -5.06 18.56
C THR A 20 20.49 -5.67 19.64
N GLY A 21 19.90 -6.85 19.38
CA GLY A 21 19.23 -7.61 20.43
C GLY A 21 18.20 -8.61 19.93
N ALA A 22 18.60 -9.88 19.88
CA ALA A 22 17.72 -11.02 19.61
C ALA A 22 16.55 -11.10 20.61
N TYR A 23 15.31 -11.23 20.13
CA TYR A 23 14.20 -11.77 20.92
C TYR A 23 13.29 -12.65 20.05
N ALA A 24 13.15 -13.90 20.51
CA ALA A 24 12.05 -14.77 20.20
C ALA A 24 10.77 -14.20 20.84
N PHE A 25 9.74 -13.96 20.05
CA PHE A 25 8.38 -13.76 20.56
C PHE A 25 7.47 -14.81 19.91
N GLY A 26 7.18 -15.86 20.69
CA GLY A 26 6.15 -16.82 20.34
C GLY A 26 4.78 -16.20 20.52
N GLY A 27 3.95 -16.27 19.48
CA GLY A 27 2.54 -15.91 19.60
C GLY A 27 1.91 -15.50 18.27
N PHE A 28 1.26 -16.47 17.61
CA PHE A 28 0.30 -16.31 16.50
C PHE A 28 0.81 -15.80 15.15
N GLY A 29 0.30 -16.42 14.08
CA GLY A 29 0.79 -16.33 12.70
C GLY A 29 0.76 -14.93 12.08
N MET A 30 1.52 -14.78 10.98
CA MET A 30 1.71 -13.57 10.16
C MET A 30 2.59 -12.43 10.75
N GLY A 31 3.44 -12.65 11.75
CA GLY A 31 4.37 -11.61 12.26
C GLY A 31 5.81 -11.70 11.71
N GLN A 32 6.40 -12.89 11.75
CA GLN A 32 7.86 -13.06 11.63
C GLN A 32 8.45 -12.74 10.25
N GLY A 33 7.69 -12.99 9.18
CA GLY A 33 8.10 -12.62 7.82
C GLY A 33 8.08 -11.11 7.59
N ASN A 34 7.21 -10.37 8.29
CA ASN A 34 7.08 -8.92 8.11
C ASN A 34 8.27 -8.17 8.72
N ASP A 35 8.80 -8.62 9.87
CA ASP A 35 9.93 -7.96 10.52
C ASP A 35 11.24 -8.18 9.76
N ALA A 36 11.52 -9.41 9.30
CA ALA A 36 12.69 -9.71 8.49
C ALA A 36 12.62 -9.01 7.12
N MET A 37 11.44 -8.95 6.51
CA MET A 37 11.17 -8.17 5.30
C MET A 37 11.44 -6.68 5.54
N ARG A 38 10.95 -6.13 6.66
CA ARG A 38 11.13 -4.72 7.04
C ARG A 38 12.61 -4.37 7.20
N GLN A 39 13.34 -5.16 8.00
CA GLN A 39 14.77 -4.96 8.21
C GLN A 39 15.56 -5.04 6.90
N ALA A 40 15.20 -5.97 6.02
CA ALA A 40 15.85 -6.09 4.73
C ALA A 40 15.57 -4.89 3.80
N LEU A 41 14.37 -4.30 3.85
CA LEU A 41 14.07 -3.05 3.12
C LEU A 41 14.82 -1.86 3.73
N GLU A 42 14.85 -1.74 5.06
CA GLU A 42 15.58 -0.69 5.78
C GLU A 42 17.10 -0.76 5.55
N ALA A 43 17.65 -1.98 5.46
CA ALA A 43 19.06 -2.22 5.17
C ALA A 43 19.39 -2.18 3.65
N ASN A 44 18.39 -2.02 2.79
CA ASN A 44 18.50 -2.17 1.33
C ASN A 44 19.20 -3.49 0.92
N ASP A 45 18.94 -4.57 1.69
CA ASP A 45 19.56 -5.89 1.53
C ASP A 45 18.62 -6.84 0.79
N ILE A 46 18.79 -6.92 -0.54
CA ILE A 46 18.02 -7.84 -1.38
C ILE A 46 18.27 -9.32 -1.05
N GLY A 47 19.45 -9.67 -0.53
CA GLY A 47 19.80 -11.04 -0.17
C GLY A 47 18.95 -11.52 1.01
N ALA A 48 18.96 -10.73 2.09
CA ALA A 48 18.10 -10.96 3.25
C ALA A 48 16.61 -10.91 2.88
N PHE A 49 16.22 -10.00 1.99
CA PHE A 49 14.83 -9.89 1.54
C PHE A 49 14.36 -11.14 0.78
N ARG A 50 15.21 -11.71 -0.08
CA ARG A 50 14.92 -12.95 -0.81
C ARG A 50 14.74 -14.14 0.12
N GLU A 51 15.56 -14.22 1.16
CA GLU A 51 15.48 -15.25 2.18
C GLU A 51 14.19 -15.14 3.01
N ALA A 52 13.79 -13.92 3.37
CA ALA A 52 12.61 -13.67 4.19
C ALA A 52 11.28 -13.77 3.41
N VAL A 53 11.25 -13.38 2.13
CA VAL A 53 10.02 -13.23 1.34
C VAL A 53 9.93 -14.26 0.21
N SER A 54 10.86 -14.20 -0.75
CA SER A 54 10.92 -15.13 -1.88
C SER A 54 12.21 -14.95 -2.69
N ASN A 55 12.82 -16.07 -3.07
CA ASN A 55 13.99 -16.11 -3.96
C ASN A 55 13.72 -15.63 -5.40
N SER A 56 12.46 -15.47 -5.80
CA SER A 56 12.07 -15.05 -7.16
C SER A 56 12.08 -13.52 -7.38
N ILE A 57 12.49 -12.74 -6.39
CA ILE A 57 12.40 -11.27 -6.43
C ILE A 57 13.62 -10.68 -7.15
N THR A 58 13.37 -9.89 -8.19
CA THR A 58 14.40 -9.18 -8.94
C THR A 58 14.84 -7.90 -8.22
N GLU A 59 16.00 -7.37 -8.58
CA GLU A 59 16.51 -6.11 -8.05
C GLU A 59 15.59 -4.92 -8.37
N GLU A 60 15.04 -4.89 -9.58
CA GLU A 60 14.05 -3.89 -9.98
C GLU A 60 12.78 -3.97 -9.12
N MET A 61 12.28 -5.19 -8.87
CA MET A 61 11.11 -5.39 -8.01
C MET A 61 11.41 -4.97 -6.56
N PHE A 62 12.60 -5.30 -6.05
CA PHE A 62 13.05 -4.91 -4.72
C PHE A 62 13.16 -3.40 -4.58
N GLY A 63 13.81 -2.71 -5.52
CA GLY A 63 13.92 -1.26 -5.51
C GLY A 63 12.56 -0.56 -5.48
N HIS A 64 11.59 -1.09 -6.23
CA HIS A 64 10.21 -0.57 -6.19
C HIS A 64 9.49 -0.89 -4.87
N MET A 65 9.79 -2.01 -4.20
CA MET A 65 9.28 -2.31 -2.86
C MET A 65 9.92 -1.41 -1.79
N ALA A 66 11.23 -1.22 -1.84
CA ALA A 66 11.98 -0.33 -0.94
C ALA A 66 11.47 1.10 -1.05
N GLN A 67 11.36 1.63 -2.28
CA GLN A 67 10.81 2.98 -2.50
C GLN A 67 9.39 3.13 -1.92
N ARG A 68 8.52 2.15 -2.12
CA ARG A 68 7.16 2.18 -1.57
C ARG A 68 7.15 2.11 -0.05
N PHE A 69 8.07 1.33 0.53
CA PHE A 69 8.22 1.20 1.97
C PHE A 69 8.70 2.52 2.58
N GLU A 70 9.75 3.12 2.04
CA GLU A 70 10.27 4.43 2.47
C GLU A 70 9.20 5.51 2.40
N THR A 71 8.48 5.60 1.26
CA THR A 71 7.38 6.56 1.10
C THR A 71 6.30 6.35 2.14
N ARG A 72 5.92 5.09 2.41
CA ARG A 72 4.90 4.78 3.43
C ARG A 72 5.37 5.13 4.83
N GLN A 73 6.64 4.89 5.14
CA GLN A 73 7.22 5.22 6.44
C GLN A 73 7.25 6.74 6.66
N ALA A 74 7.72 7.52 5.67
CA ALA A 74 7.71 8.97 5.74
C ALA A 74 6.29 9.53 5.96
N ILE A 75 5.28 8.96 5.30
CA ILE A 75 3.87 9.32 5.53
C ILE A 75 3.44 9.00 6.96
N GLN A 76 3.79 7.83 7.47
CA GLN A 76 3.41 7.40 8.82
C GLN A 76 4.08 8.28 9.88
N ASP A 77 5.37 8.53 9.77
CA ASP A 77 6.13 9.39 10.68
C ASP A 77 5.55 10.82 10.69
N ALA A 78 5.17 11.34 9.52
CA ALA A 78 4.51 12.64 9.41
C ALA A 78 3.14 12.68 10.07
N LEU A 79 2.36 11.59 10.00
CA LEU A 79 1.06 11.49 10.68
C LEU A 79 1.24 11.39 12.20
N GLU A 80 2.19 10.59 12.68
CA GLU A 80 2.51 10.46 14.11
C GLU A 80 3.03 11.77 14.70
N ALA A 81 3.80 12.54 13.92
CA ALA A 81 4.27 13.87 14.29
C ALA A 81 3.22 14.99 14.08
N ASN A 82 2.04 14.66 13.56
CA ASN A 82 1.02 15.61 13.12
C ASN A 82 1.56 16.74 12.22
N ASN A 83 2.49 16.42 11.32
CA ASN A 83 3.20 17.36 10.46
C ASN A 83 2.67 17.31 9.02
N TYR A 84 1.77 18.24 8.70
CA TYR A 84 1.15 18.35 7.37
C TYR A 84 2.17 18.63 6.25
N GLU A 85 3.17 19.48 6.48
CA GLU A 85 4.18 19.82 5.46
C GLU A 85 5.00 18.58 5.07
N ALA A 86 5.51 17.85 6.07
CA ALA A 86 6.25 16.61 5.85
C ALA A 86 5.38 15.54 5.17
N TRP A 87 4.10 15.49 5.54
CA TRP A 87 3.14 14.59 4.90
C TRP A 87 2.95 14.95 3.43
N ALA A 88 2.68 16.23 3.11
CA ALA A 88 2.45 16.73 1.76
C ALA A 88 3.66 16.48 0.84
N GLU A 89 4.88 16.69 1.34
CA GLU A 89 6.12 16.34 0.63
C GLU A 89 6.22 14.83 0.37
N ALA A 90 5.96 14.00 1.38
CA ALA A 90 6.04 12.54 1.24
C ALA A 90 5.03 11.97 0.22
N ILE A 91 3.90 12.65 0.02
CA ILE A 91 2.86 12.24 -0.94
C ILE A 91 2.87 13.03 -2.24
N GLU A 92 3.85 13.89 -2.51
CA GLU A 92 3.87 14.81 -3.67
C GLU A 92 3.60 14.08 -5.01
N SER A 93 4.05 12.83 -5.13
CA SER A 93 3.79 11.97 -6.30
C SER A 93 2.32 11.51 -6.46
N ARG A 94 1.44 11.83 -5.51
CA ARG A 94 0.02 11.42 -5.41
C ARG A 94 -0.91 12.62 -5.19
N PRO A 95 -1.03 13.52 -6.19
CA PRO A 95 -1.73 14.81 -6.05
C PRO A 95 -3.23 14.71 -5.70
N LYS A 96 -3.85 13.54 -5.87
CA LYS A 96 -5.30 13.39 -5.67
C LYS A 96 -5.76 13.50 -4.22
N ILE A 97 -4.88 13.35 -3.24
CA ILE A 97 -5.28 13.35 -1.82
C ILE A 97 -4.99 14.69 -1.15
N THR A 98 -3.98 15.43 -1.61
CA THR A 98 -3.72 16.83 -1.24
C THR A 98 -4.85 17.78 -1.67
N ASP A 99 -5.69 17.37 -2.63
CA ASP A 99 -6.86 18.16 -3.06
C ASP A 99 -7.98 18.18 -2.00
N PHE A 100 -8.01 17.20 -1.09
CA PHE A 100 -9.05 17.03 -0.07
C PHE A 100 -8.52 17.26 1.35
N VAL A 101 -7.26 16.89 1.59
CA VAL A 101 -6.61 17.04 2.89
C VAL A 101 -5.79 18.31 2.88
N THR A 102 -6.13 19.22 3.78
CA THR A 102 -5.45 20.48 4.05
C THR A 102 -4.89 20.46 5.48
N GLU A 103 -4.05 21.43 5.82
CA GLU A 103 -3.54 21.57 7.20
C GLU A 103 -4.69 21.64 8.22
N ASP A 104 -5.77 22.35 7.90
CA ASP A 104 -6.95 22.54 8.77
C ASP A 104 -7.71 21.23 9.08
N ASN A 105 -7.63 20.24 8.19
CA ASN A 105 -8.35 18.97 8.35
C ASN A 105 -7.42 17.75 8.47
N PHE A 106 -6.11 18.00 8.56
CA PHE A 106 -5.08 16.97 8.64
C PHE A 106 -5.25 16.07 9.87
N GLU A 107 -5.63 16.64 11.02
CA GLU A 107 -5.91 15.88 12.24
C GLU A 107 -7.06 14.89 12.05
N ARG A 108 -8.11 15.28 11.31
CA ARG A 108 -9.22 14.37 10.96
C ARG A 108 -8.75 13.27 10.03
N TYR A 109 -7.89 13.60 9.07
CA TYR A 109 -7.29 12.60 8.21
C TYR A 109 -6.41 11.60 8.98
N ALA A 110 -5.64 12.05 9.97
CA ALA A 110 -4.86 11.19 10.85
C ALA A 110 -5.78 10.25 11.66
N ALA A 111 -6.85 10.78 12.27
CA ALA A 111 -7.85 9.99 12.98
C ALA A 111 -8.53 8.94 12.09
N MET A 112 -8.82 9.29 10.83
CA MET A 112 -9.35 8.35 9.83
C MET A 112 -8.39 7.17 9.59
N LEU A 113 -7.09 7.44 9.47
CA LEU A 113 -6.07 6.40 9.27
C LEU A 113 -5.88 5.53 10.51
N GLU A 114 -5.93 6.12 11.71
CA GLU A 114 -5.91 5.38 12.97
C GLU A 114 -7.11 4.44 13.08
N ALA A 115 -8.34 4.94 12.87
CA ALA A 115 -9.56 4.14 12.86
C ALA A 115 -9.44 2.95 11.88
N ARG A 116 -8.92 3.21 10.68
CA ARG A 116 -8.68 2.18 9.67
C ARG A 116 -7.65 1.13 10.13
N ASN A 117 -6.56 1.55 10.76
CA ASN A 117 -5.53 0.64 11.28
C ASN A 117 -6.06 -0.23 12.43
N ASN A 118 -6.96 0.31 13.23
CA ASN A 118 -7.64 -0.42 14.30
C ASN A 118 -8.77 -1.34 13.78
N GLY A 119 -9.03 -1.35 12.48
CA GLY A 119 -10.09 -2.14 11.85
C GLY A 119 -11.48 -1.52 11.95
N ASP A 120 -11.59 -0.30 12.47
CA ASP A 120 -12.82 0.48 12.53
C ASP A 120 -13.07 1.18 11.19
N LEU A 121 -13.57 0.39 10.25
CA LEU A 121 -13.88 0.85 8.90
C LEU A 121 -15.11 1.77 8.84
N GLU A 122 -15.99 1.71 9.85
CA GLU A 122 -17.19 2.56 9.91
C GLU A 122 -16.79 3.99 10.26
N THR A 123 -16.07 4.17 11.37
CA THR A 123 -15.53 5.47 11.76
C THR A 123 -14.61 6.06 10.68
N ALA A 124 -13.74 5.23 10.10
CA ALA A 124 -12.88 5.68 9.00
C ALA A 124 -13.69 6.13 7.78
N ARG A 125 -14.83 5.50 7.48
CA ARG A 125 -15.70 5.89 6.37
C ARG A 125 -16.41 7.21 6.66
N GLU A 126 -16.96 7.39 7.85
CA GLU A 126 -17.64 8.63 8.24
C GLU A 126 -16.70 9.83 8.14
N ILE A 127 -15.48 9.71 8.66
CA ILE A 127 -14.49 10.78 8.57
C ILE A 127 -14.08 11.02 7.11
N ALA A 128 -13.96 9.97 6.29
CA ALA A 128 -13.65 10.14 4.88
C ALA A 128 -14.78 10.84 4.09
N GLU A 129 -16.04 10.54 4.41
CA GLU A 129 -17.21 11.23 3.84
C GLU A 129 -17.22 12.71 4.25
N GLU A 130 -16.89 13.03 5.51
CA GLU A 130 -16.74 14.41 6.01
C GLU A 130 -15.63 15.17 5.27
N LEU A 131 -14.51 14.51 4.98
CA LEU A 131 -13.38 15.09 4.23
C LEU A 131 -13.61 15.12 2.71
N GLY A 132 -14.74 14.58 2.22
CA GLY A 132 -15.01 14.45 0.78
C GLY A 132 -14.05 13.50 0.05
N LEU A 133 -13.31 12.67 0.79
CA LEU A 133 -12.36 11.72 0.24
C LEU A 133 -13.11 10.61 -0.49
N PRO A 134 -12.62 10.15 -1.65
CA PRO A 134 -13.13 8.93 -2.27
C PRO A 134 -12.69 7.72 -1.44
N PHE A 135 -13.38 7.46 -0.33
CA PHE A 135 -13.17 6.26 0.49
C PHE A 135 -13.58 5.06 -0.34
N GLY A 136 -12.68 4.09 -0.47
CA GLY A 136 -12.86 2.94 -1.34
C GLY A 136 -14.07 2.10 -0.92
N MET A 137 -15.24 2.40 -1.48
CA MET A 137 -16.09 1.35 -2.03
C MET A 137 -15.23 0.65 -3.08
N GLY A 138 -14.48 -0.36 -2.66
CA GLY A 138 -13.81 -1.26 -3.57
C GLY A 138 -14.82 -1.66 -4.64
N ARG A 139 -14.49 -1.42 -5.90
CA ARG A 139 -14.45 -2.34 -7.05
C ARG A 139 -15.28 -3.66 -6.97
N PHE A 140 -16.38 -3.68 -6.24
CA PHE A 140 -17.25 -4.80 -5.88
C PHE A 140 -18.74 -4.43 -5.95
N MET A 141 -19.11 -3.13 -6.01
CA MET A 141 -20.51 -2.71 -6.13
C MET A 141 -20.97 -2.33 -7.55
N ASN A 142 -20.16 -2.56 -8.61
CA ASN A 142 -20.63 -2.31 -9.97
C ASN A 142 -19.99 -3.22 -11.05
N HIS A 143 -19.93 -4.52 -10.79
CA HIS A 143 -19.83 -5.53 -11.84
C HIS A 143 -20.83 -6.64 -11.54
N PRO A 144 -21.87 -6.82 -12.36
CA PRO A 144 -22.69 -8.03 -12.32
C PRO A 144 -21.87 -9.21 -12.85
N ARG A 145 -20.91 -9.73 -12.07
CA ARG A 145 -20.37 -11.08 -12.29
C ARG A 145 -21.28 -12.10 -11.62
N GLY A 146 -22.47 -12.30 -12.20
CA GLY A 146 -23.05 -13.65 -12.25
C GLY A 146 -22.40 -14.33 -13.46
N ILE A 147 -21.53 -15.33 -13.32
CA ILE A 147 -21.88 -16.70 -12.94
C ILE A 147 -23.37 -16.98 -13.15
N LYS A 148 -23.77 -17.14 -14.42
CA LYS A 148 -24.82 -18.08 -14.81
C LYS A 148 -24.40 -18.84 -16.07
N ASN A 149 -23.94 -20.06 -15.82
CA ASN A 149 -24.17 -21.25 -16.63
C ASN A 149 -23.39 -21.40 -17.95
N GLY A 150 -22.10 -21.67 -17.81
CA GLY A 150 -21.49 -22.75 -18.60
C GLY A 150 -22.03 -24.10 -18.13
N PHE A 151 -23.24 -24.47 -18.57
CA PHE A 151 -23.72 -25.86 -18.54
C PHE A 151 -23.70 -26.35 -19.99
N GLY A 152 -22.92 -27.41 -20.20
CA GLY A 152 -22.61 -27.95 -21.52
C GLY A 152 -23.84 -28.26 -22.38
N LYS A 153 -23.78 -27.81 -23.63
CA LYS A 153 -24.45 -28.46 -24.75
C LYS A 153 -23.37 -28.92 -25.73
N ASN A 154 -22.60 -29.92 -25.30
CA ASN A 154 -21.96 -30.84 -26.23
C ASN A 154 -22.99 -31.92 -26.58
N GLN A 155 -23.01 -32.27 -27.86
CA GLN A 155 -23.70 -33.40 -28.51
C GLN A 155 -25.15 -33.17 -28.98
N ALA A 156 -25.27 -32.58 -30.17
CA ALA A 156 -26.28 -32.96 -31.17
C ALA A 156 -25.73 -32.66 -32.58
N TRP A 157 -24.63 -33.33 -32.94
CA TRP A 157 -24.19 -33.55 -34.32
C TRP A 157 -24.00 -35.07 -34.48
N GLN A 158 -25.12 -35.78 -34.63
CA GLN A 158 -25.18 -37.12 -35.22
C GLN A 158 -26.48 -37.16 -36.04
N GLY A 159 -26.38 -37.56 -37.31
CA GLY A 159 -27.53 -37.75 -38.19
C GLY A 159 -27.43 -37.06 -39.55
N ILE A 160 -26.31 -37.21 -40.25
CA ILE A 160 -26.31 -37.18 -41.71
C ILE A 160 -26.78 -38.58 -42.16
N GLY A 161 -27.90 -38.63 -42.88
CA GLY A 161 -28.35 -39.80 -43.63
C GLY A 161 -29.73 -40.30 -43.21
N GLU A 162 -30.74 -40.04 -44.04
CA GLU A 162 -31.75 -41.01 -44.50
C GLU A 162 -32.48 -40.33 -45.70
N ASP A 163 -32.06 -40.52 -46.95
CA ASP A 163 -32.63 -41.47 -47.91
C ASP A 163 -34.17 -41.61 -47.91
N SER A 164 -34.82 -40.98 -48.90
CA SER A 164 -35.99 -41.47 -49.64
C SER A 164 -36.26 -40.58 -50.86
#